data_AF-A0A2K6TL59-F1
#
_entry.id   AF-A0A2K6TL59-F1
#
_cell.length_a   1.000
_cell.length_b   1.000
_cell.length_c   1.000
_cell.angle_alpha   90.00
_cell.angle_beta   90.00
_cell.angle_gamma   90.00
#
_symmetry.space_group_name_H-M   'P 1'
#
loop_
_entity.id
_entity.type
_entity.pdbx_description
1 polymer ?
#
loop_
_entity_poly.entity_id
_entity_poly.type
_entity_poly.pdbx_seq_one_letter_code
_entity_poly.pdbx_strand_id
1 'polypeptide(L)'
;WADAPDYRSILSISDEAARAQALNEHLSTRSYVQGYSLSQADVDAFRQLSAPPADPQLFHVARWFRHIEALLGNPCGKGQPCRLQASKGRRVQPQWSPPAGTQPCRLHLYNSLTRNKCFLHFL
;
A
#
# COMPACT_ATOMS: atom_id res chain seq x y z
N TRP A 1 24.44 1.81 -10.62
CA TRP A 1 23.05 2.02 -10.24
C TRP A 1 22.37 2.50 -11.51
N ALA A 2 21.47 1.70 -12.09
CA ALA A 2 20.89 2.04 -13.38
C ALA A 2 19.90 3.19 -13.19
N ASP A 3 20.08 4.27 -13.95
CA ASP A 3 19.09 5.32 -14.10
C ASP A 3 17.75 4.66 -14.42
N ALA A 4 16.78 4.84 -13.52
CA ALA A 4 15.42 4.51 -13.84
C ALA A 4 15.05 5.26 -15.13
N PRO A 5 14.37 4.61 -16.11
CA PRO A 5 13.88 5.33 -17.27
C PRO A 5 13.14 6.57 -16.78
N ASP A 6 13.57 7.70 -17.33
CA ASP A 6 13.20 9.03 -16.86
C ASP A 6 11.69 9.14 -17.03
N TYR A 7 10.92 9.12 -15.95
CA TYR A 7 9.45 9.20 -15.97
C TYR A 7 8.96 10.46 -16.71
N ARG A 8 9.84 11.45 -16.85
CA ARG A 8 9.74 12.63 -17.72
C ARG A 8 9.34 12.25 -19.16
N SER A 9 9.90 11.17 -19.70
CA SER A 9 9.55 10.67 -21.03
C SER A 9 8.09 10.21 -21.13
N ILE A 10 7.59 9.51 -20.09
CA ILE A 10 6.19 9.08 -19.99
C ILE A 10 5.26 10.29 -19.92
N LEU A 11 5.62 11.30 -19.10
CA LEU A 11 4.81 12.53 -18.96
C LEU A 11 4.85 13.44 -20.20
N SER A 12 5.85 13.29 -21.07
CA SER A 12 5.95 14.07 -22.31
C SER A 12 5.06 13.54 -23.45
N ILE A 13 4.43 12.37 -23.29
CA ILE A 13 3.58 11.77 -24.31
C ILE A 13 2.29 12.60 -24.44
N SER A 14 2.03 13.17 -25.63
CA SER A 14 0.85 14.01 -25.87
C SER A 14 -0.46 13.23 -25.88
N ASP A 15 -0.42 11.96 -26.29
CA ASP A 15 -1.62 11.11 -26.34
C ASP A 15 -1.94 10.54 -24.95
N GLU A 16 -3.18 10.77 -24.50
CA GLU A 16 -3.64 10.37 -23.17
C GLU A 16 -3.60 8.86 -22.97
N ALA A 17 -4.07 8.10 -23.96
CA ALA A 17 -4.18 6.65 -23.87
C ALA A 17 -2.79 6.00 -23.85
N ALA A 18 -1.90 6.39 -24.77
CA ALA A 18 -0.53 5.91 -24.79
C ALA A 18 0.25 6.29 -23.52
N ARG A 19 0.02 7.50 -22.99
CA ARG A 19 0.63 7.95 -21.73
C ARG A 19 0.17 7.12 -20.53
N ALA A 20 -1.14 6.88 -20.42
CA ALA A 20 -1.70 6.05 -19.35
C ALA A 20 -1.19 4.61 -19.43
N GLN A 21 -1.05 4.07 -20.65
CA GLN A 21 -0.49 2.72 -20.86
C GLN A 21 0.99 2.65 -20.48
N ALA A 22 1.80 3.61 -20.91
CA ALA A 22 3.21 3.68 -20.54
C ALA A 22 3.40 3.85 -19.02
N LEU A 23 2.54 4.65 -18.37
CA LEU A 23 2.51 4.78 -16.92
C LEU A 23 2.11 3.47 -16.23
N ASN A 24 1.16 2.71 -16.79
CA ASN A 24 0.75 1.41 -16.26
C ASN A 24 1.89 0.41 -16.26
N GLU A 25 2.64 0.33 -17.35
CA GLU A 25 3.83 -0.52 -17.45
C GLU A 25 4.91 -0.11 -16.46
N HIS A 26 5.14 1.20 -16.27
CA HIS A 26 6.09 1.70 -15.28
C HIS A 26 5.69 1.35 -13.83
N LEU A 27 4.39 1.45 -13.52
CA LEU A 27 3.82 1.15 -12.20
C LEU A 27 3.58 -0.35 -11.96
N SER A 28 3.87 -1.22 -12.94
CA SER A 28 3.83 -2.67 -12.75
C SER A 28 4.87 -3.14 -11.73
N THR A 29 6.06 -2.53 -11.76
CA THR A 29 7.19 -2.84 -10.88
C THR A 29 7.37 -1.84 -9.73
N ARG A 30 6.58 -0.76 -9.72
CA ARG A 30 6.76 0.38 -8.81
C ARG A 30 5.46 0.81 -8.17
N SER A 31 5.56 1.26 -6.92
CA SER A 31 4.40 1.80 -6.18
C SER A 31 4.18 3.29 -6.41
N TYR A 32 5.22 4.02 -6.80
CA TYR A 32 5.21 5.47 -7.06
C TYR A 32 5.93 5.77 -8.38
N VAL A 33 5.67 6.93 -8.96
CA VAL A 33 6.30 7.39 -10.21
C VAL A 33 7.82 7.50 -10.03
N GLN A 34 8.26 8.01 -8.88
CA GLN A 34 9.67 8.15 -8.54
C GLN A 34 9.92 7.77 -7.07
N GLY A 35 10.97 6.97 -6.82
CA GLY A 35 11.35 6.55 -5.48
C GLY A 35 10.38 5.56 -4.82
N TYR A 36 10.32 5.60 -3.49
CA TYR A 36 9.53 4.67 -2.64
C TYR A 36 8.49 5.37 -1.77
N SER A 37 8.30 6.68 -1.95
CA SER A 37 7.38 7.53 -1.22
C SER A 37 6.75 8.54 -2.17
N LEU A 38 5.63 9.15 -1.76
CA LEU A 38 5.00 10.24 -2.50
C LEU A 38 6.03 11.31 -2.88
N SER A 39 6.12 11.63 -4.17
CA SER A 39 7.06 12.61 -4.72
C SER A 39 6.33 13.65 -5.57
N GLN A 40 7.00 14.75 -5.92
CA GLN A 40 6.44 15.77 -6.83
C GLN A 40 6.05 15.17 -8.19
N ALA A 41 6.79 14.15 -8.65
CA ALA A 41 6.49 13.43 -9.88
C ALA A 41 5.11 12.75 -9.84
N ASP A 42 4.71 12.20 -8.69
CA ASP A 42 3.39 11.59 -8.53
C ASP A 42 2.29 12.65 -8.62
N VAL A 43 2.51 13.82 -8.02
CA VAL A 43 1.54 14.92 -8.05
C VAL A 43 1.39 15.46 -9.47
N ASP A 44 2.49 15.61 -10.20
CA ASP A 44 2.46 16.10 -11.59
C ASP A 44 1.77 15.09 -12.52
N ALA A 45 2.06 13.80 -12.38
CA ALA A 45 1.38 12.74 -13.11
C ALA A 45 -0.12 12.69 -12.77
N PHE A 46 -0.46 12.83 -11.49
CA PHE A 46 -1.84 12.79 -10.99
C PHE A 46 -2.67 13.96 -11.54
N ARG A 47 -2.11 15.17 -11.59
CA ARG A 47 -2.79 16.35 -12.17
C ARG A 47 -3.11 16.21 -13.66
N GLN A 48 -2.28 15.48 -14.38
CA GLN A 48 -2.51 15.25 -15.81
C GLN A 48 -3.55 14.15 -16.08
N LEU A 49 -4.00 13.42 -15.05
CA LEU A 49 -5.07 12.44 -15.14
C LEU A 49 -6.33 13.03 -14.53
N SER A 50 -7.28 13.43 -15.36
CA SER A 50 -8.52 14.07 -14.91
C SER A 50 -9.47 13.11 -14.16
N ALA A 51 -9.35 11.80 -14.40
CA ALA A 51 -10.21 10.78 -13.82
C ALA A 51 -9.46 9.43 -13.71
N PRO A 52 -9.93 8.49 -12.87
CA PRO A 52 -9.43 7.13 -12.88
C PRO A 52 -9.53 6.53 -14.30
N PRO A 53 -8.51 5.79 -14.77
CA PRO A 53 -8.62 5.11 -16.05
C PRO A 53 -9.85 4.19 -16.04
N ALA A 54 -10.78 4.41 -16.97
CA ALA A 54 -11.98 3.57 -17.11
C ALA A 54 -11.66 2.19 -17.67
N ASP A 55 -10.47 2.04 -18.28
CA ASP A 55 -10.01 0.79 -18.86
C ASP A 55 -9.61 -0.21 -17.76
N PRO A 56 -10.26 -1.39 -17.69
CA PRO A 56 -9.92 -2.43 -16.73
C PRO A 56 -8.50 -2.99 -16.89
N GLN A 57 -7.84 -2.79 -18.04
CA GLN A 57 -6.46 -3.23 -18.27
C GLN A 57 -5.42 -2.33 -17.59
N LEU A 58 -5.79 -1.12 -17.17
CA LEU A 58 -4.89 -0.14 -16.54
C LEU A 58 -4.95 -0.19 -15.00
N PHE A 59 -4.93 -1.41 -14.46
CA PHE A 59 -5.12 -1.65 -13.02
C PHE A 59 -3.97 -1.15 -12.15
N HIS A 60 -2.73 -1.05 -12.66
CA HIS A 60 -1.61 -0.50 -11.90
C HIS A 60 -1.77 1.01 -11.71
N VAL A 61 -2.18 1.72 -12.76
CA VAL A 61 -2.52 3.15 -12.69
C VAL A 61 -3.73 3.35 -11.80
N ALA A 62 -4.80 2.56 -11.95
CA ALA A 62 -6.00 2.70 -11.12
C ALA A 62 -5.71 2.52 -9.62
N ARG A 63 -4.87 1.53 -9.26
CA ARG A 63 -4.38 1.33 -7.88
C ARG A 63 -3.61 2.56 -7.38
N TRP A 64 -2.63 3.02 -8.16
CA TRP A 64 -1.81 4.17 -7.80
C TRP A 64 -2.63 5.46 -7.70
N PHE A 65 -3.50 5.75 -8.67
CA PHE A 65 -4.37 6.93 -8.69
C PHE A 65 -5.22 7.02 -7.42
N ARG A 66 -5.91 5.93 -7.04
CA ARG A 66 -6.69 5.86 -5.80
C ARG A 66 -5.85 6.05 -4.54
N HIS A 67 -4.60 5.56 -4.56
CA HIS A 67 -3.67 5.74 -3.46
C HIS A 67 -3.22 7.20 -3.32
N ILE A 68 -2.85 7.86 -4.43
CA ILE A 68 -2.47 9.27 -4.45
C ILE A 68 -3.66 10.17 -4.08
N GLU A 69 -4.84 9.87 -4.60
CA GLU A 69 -6.10 10.55 -4.25
C GLU A 69 -6.37 10.48 -2.75
N ALA A 70 -6.21 9.31 -2.12
CA ALA A 70 -6.38 9.16 -0.67
C ALA A 70 -5.34 9.95 0.16
N LEU A 71 -4.13 10.15 -0.37
CA LEU A 71 -3.08 10.93 0.27
C LEU A 71 -3.31 12.44 0.13
N LEU A 72 -3.70 12.90 -1.07
CA LEU A 72 -3.92 14.32 -1.38
C LEU A 72 -5.30 14.82 -0.92
N GLY A 73 -6.31 13.95 -0.87
CA GLY A 73 -7.71 14.23 -0.53
C GLY A 73 -8.02 14.50 0.94
N ASN A 74 -7.02 14.93 1.73
CA ASN A 74 -7.09 15.35 3.13
C ASN A 74 -7.06 14.21 4.19
N PRO A 75 -6.00 14.13 5.02
CA PRO A 75 -6.00 13.39 6.28
C PRO A 75 -6.37 14.32 7.46
N CYS A 76 -7.63 14.72 7.65
CA CYS A 76 -8.03 15.28 8.96
C CYS A 76 -9.53 15.25 9.24
N GLY A 77 -9.94 14.21 9.97
CA GLY A 77 -10.90 14.34 11.06
C GLY A 77 -10.20 13.93 12.35
N LYS A 78 -9.32 14.80 12.87
CA LYS A 78 -8.62 14.75 14.18
C LYS A 78 -7.95 13.41 14.59
N GLY A 79 -6.62 13.36 14.45
CA GLY A 79 -5.75 12.63 15.40
C GLY A 79 -5.62 11.10 15.30
N GLN A 80 -5.72 10.50 14.11
CA GLN A 80 -5.58 9.03 13.96
C GLN A 80 -4.54 8.69 12.88
N PRO A 81 -3.56 7.81 13.13
CA PRO A 81 -2.59 7.39 12.12
C PRO A 81 -3.31 6.67 10.96
N CYS A 82 -2.77 6.85 9.75
CA CYS A 82 -3.31 6.44 8.47
C CYS A 82 -3.97 5.05 8.49
N ARG A 83 -5.30 5.01 8.56
CA ARG A 83 -6.11 3.81 8.30
C ARG A 83 -7.14 4.18 7.24
N LEU A 84 -7.01 3.55 6.08
CA LEU A 84 -7.88 3.64 4.91
C LEU A 84 -9.35 3.84 5.30
N GLN A 85 -9.96 4.93 4.82
CA GLN A 85 -11.37 5.24 5.05
C GLN A 85 -12.24 4.34 4.17
N ALA A 86 -12.57 3.16 4.69
CA ALA A 86 -13.72 2.40 4.21
C ALA A 86 -15.01 3.08 4.72
N SER A 87 -15.99 3.18 3.83
CA SER A 87 -17.32 3.77 3.96
C SER A 87 -17.93 3.77 5.38
N LYS A 88 -18.56 4.91 5.73
CA LYS A 88 -19.46 5.16 6.89
C LYS A 88 -19.94 3.87 7.57
N GLY A 89 -19.24 3.56 8.65
CA GLY A 89 -19.39 2.32 9.40
C GLY A 89 -18.01 2.02 9.93
N ARG A 90 -17.70 2.57 11.12
CA ARG A 90 -16.42 2.32 11.78
C ARG A 90 -16.33 0.83 12.08
N ARG A 91 -15.88 0.02 11.13
CA ARG A 91 -15.36 -1.33 11.39
C ARG A 91 -14.05 -1.10 12.13
N VAL A 92 -14.17 -0.87 13.43
CA VAL A 92 -13.08 -1.14 14.35
C VAL A 92 -12.73 -2.60 14.07
N GLN A 93 -11.54 -2.85 13.53
CA GLN A 93 -10.99 -4.22 13.57
C GLN A 93 -11.14 -4.63 15.03
N PRO A 94 -11.98 -5.64 15.35
CA PRO A 94 -12.08 -6.08 16.72
C PRO A 94 -10.66 -6.40 17.18
N GLN A 95 -10.35 -6.11 18.44
CA GLN A 95 -9.11 -6.59 19.03
C GLN A 95 -9.00 -8.07 18.65
N TRP A 96 -7.97 -8.41 17.86
CA TRP A 96 -7.86 -9.76 17.35
C TRP A 96 -7.87 -10.70 18.55
N SER A 97 -8.86 -11.58 18.57
CA SER A 97 -9.04 -12.58 19.59
C SER A 97 -8.89 -13.91 18.87
N PRO A 98 -8.08 -14.84 19.40
CA PRO A 98 -8.01 -16.16 18.82
C PRO A 98 -9.40 -16.84 18.88
N PRO A 99 -9.74 -17.73 17.93
CA PRO A 99 -11.00 -18.47 17.94
C PRO A 99 -11.26 -19.17 19.27
N ALA A 100 -12.52 -19.27 19.68
CA ALA A 100 -12.89 -19.99 20.89
C ALA A 100 -12.33 -21.43 20.87
N GLY A 101 -11.56 -21.80 21.89
CA GLY A 101 -10.86 -23.10 21.97
C GLY A 101 -9.40 -23.08 21.54
N THR A 102 -8.86 -21.95 21.07
CA THR A 102 -7.43 -21.85 20.77
C THR A 102 -6.63 -21.84 22.07
N GLN A 103 -5.77 -22.84 22.27
CA GLN A 103 -4.82 -22.87 23.37
C GLN A 103 -3.85 -21.67 23.22
N PRO A 104 -3.54 -20.91 24.29
CA PRO A 104 -2.57 -19.84 24.22
C PRO A 104 -1.24 -20.37 23.67
N CYS A 105 -0.58 -19.61 22.80
CA CYS A 105 0.71 -19.98 22.21
C CYS A 105 1.73 -20.19 23.33
N ARG A 106 1.94 -21.45 23.74
CA ARG A 106 2.92 -21.81 24.77
C ARG A 106 4.29 -21.80 24.12
N LEU A 107 5.12 -20.85 24.51
CA LEU A 107 6.55 -20.87 24.19
C LEU A 107 7.18 -22.07 24.91
N HIS A 108 7.53 -23.10 24.14
CA HIS A 108 8.24 -24.27 24.64
C HIS A 108 9.73 -24.02 24.55
N LEU A 109 10.38 -23.84 25.70
CA LEU A 109 11.84 -23.83 25.74
C LEU A 109 12.33 -25.26 25.84
N TYR A 110 13.22 -25.66 24.93
CA TYR A 110 13.90 -26.95 25.01
C TYR A 110 15.18 -26.80 25.82
N ASN A 111 15.26 -27.49 26.96
CA ASN A 111 16.47 -27.56 27.75
C ASN A 111 17.36 -28.69 27.22
N SER A 112 18.46 -28.33 26.57
CA SER A 112 19.41 -29.29 25.97
C SER A 112 20.23 -30.06 27.01
N LEU A 113 20.41 -29.52 28.22
CA LEU A 113 21.15 -30.17 29.31
C LEU A 113 20.36 -31.31 29.95
N THR A 114 19.04 -31.17 30.02
CA THR A 114 18.16 -32.16 30.66
C THR A 114 17.26 -32.89 29.67
N ARG A 115 17.32 -32.53 28.37
CA ARG A 115 16.47 -33.05 27.27
C ARG A 115 14.96 -32.87 27.48
N ASN A 116 14.56 -31.90 28.29
CA ASN A 116 13.18 -31.69 28.68
C ASN A 116 12.60 -30.39 28.08
N LYS A 117 11.28 -30.36 27.85
CA LYS A 117 10.55 -29.16 27.44
C LYS A 117 10.01 -28.46 28.69
N CYS A 118 10.44 -27.22 28.95
CA CYS A 118 10.00 -26.44 30.10
C CYS A 118 8.95 -25.41 29.68
N PHE A 119 7.92 -25.22 30.50
CA PHE A 119 6.87 -24.22 30.29
C PHE A 119 7.23 -22.93 31.04
N LEU A 120 7.22 -21.79 30.34
CA LEU A 120 7.15 -20.48 30.98
C LEU A 120 5.69 -20.06 31.01
N HIS A 121 5.10 -19.98 32.20
CA HIS A 121 3.80 -19.33 32.39
C HIS A 121 4.06 -17.83 32.47
N PHE A 122 3.50 -17.04 31.55
CA PHE A 122 3.47 -15.59 31.72
C PHE A 122 2.49 -15.31 32.88
N LEU A 123 2.99 -14.67 33.95
CA LEU A 123 2.20 -14.12 35.05
C LEU A 123 1.62 -12.77 34.65
#